data_AF-A0A0B6YYK7-F1
#
_entry.id   AF-A0A0B6YYK7-F1
#
_cell.length_a   1.000
_cell.length_b   1.000
_cell.length_c   1.000
_cell.angle_alpha   90.00
_cell.angle_beta   90.00
_cell.angle_gamma   90.00
#
_symmetry.space_group_name_H-M   'P 1'
#
loop_
_entity.id
_entity.type
_entity.pdbx_description
1 polymer ?
#
loop_
_entity_poly.entity_id
_entity_poly.type
_entity_poly.pdbx_seq_one_letter_code
_entity_poly.pdbx_strand_id
1 'polypeptide(L)'
;VGADSIANALDWIFMIAFPIYNLATCFININTNYLSLKYCQPYQELCSIIQREMPCCKDNCGSSCLSFESSYLSFEKPGIGAYLLIMAVQGVVYSTVVMLIEYHMFQKLSYLIRGDPNSIKPTDHNNSAHQIEDNDIAVERERINSTPASVLSTTDSLVLANLYKQ
;
A
#
# COMPACT_ATOMS: atom_id res chain seq x y z
N VAL A 1 -27.35 -4.80 -25.15
CA VAL A 1 -26.31 -3.76 -25.36
C VAL A 1 -26.06 -2.89 -24.13
N GLY A 2 -27.05 -2.63 -23.26
CA GLY A 2 -26.81 -1.77 -22.08
C GLY A 2 -26.14 -2.43 -20.86
N ALA A 3 -26.45 -3.71 -20.57
CA ALA A 3 -26.07 -4.33 -19.30
C ALA A 3 -24.55 -4.57 -19.16
N ASP A 4 -23.88 -5.06 -20.22
CA ASP A 4 -22.45 -5.41 -20.16
C ASP A 4 -21.55 -4.19 -19.98
N SER A 5 -21.96 -3.05 -20.55
CA SER A 5 -21.22 -1.77 -20.41
C SER A 5 -21.32 -1.24 -18.98
N ILE A 6 -22.50 -1.34 -18.37
CA ILE A 6 -22.72 -0.91 -16.98
C ILE A 6 -21.96 -1.82 -16.02
N ALA A 7 -22.00 -3.14 -16.26
CA ALA A 7 -21.27 -4.12 -15.46
C ALA A 7 -19.75 -3.86 -15.49
N ASN A 8 -19.18 -3.59 -16.67
CA ASN A 8 -17.75 -3.27 -16.79
C ASN A 8 -17.37 -1.95 -16.11
N ALA A 9 -18.21 -0.92 -16.19
CA ALA A 9 -17.96 0.35 -15.50
C ALA A 9 -17.97 0.19 -13.97
N LEU A 10 -18.98 -0.53 -13.45
CA LEU A 10 -19.09 -0.81 -12.01
C LEU A 10 -17.93 -1.67 -11.51
N ASP A 11 -17.53 -2.68 -12.29
CA ASP A 11 -16.38 -3.53 -11.98
C ASP A 11 -15.09 -2.69 -11.84
N TRP A 12 -14.85 -1.74 -12.75
CA TRP A 12 -13.68 -0.86 -12.66
C TRP A 12 -13.72 0.07 -11.43
N ILE A 13 -14.89 0.65 -11.13
CA ILE A 13 -15.07 1.53 -9.96
C ILE A 13 -14.83 0.75 -8.68
N PHE A 14 -15.42 -0.44 -8.54
CA PHE A 14 -15.26 -1.26 -7.36
C PHE A 14 -13.85 -1.84 -7.25
N MET A 15 -13.23 -2.15 -8.37
CA MET A 15 -11.84 -2.61 -8.41
C MET A 15 -10.88 -1.57 -7.84
N ILE A 16 -11.12 -0.28 -8.10
CA ILE A 16 -10.27 0.82 -7.62
C ILE A 16 -10.57 1.20 -6.18
N ALA A 17 -11.84 1.25 -5.79
CA ALA A 17 -12.24 1.78 -4.49
C ALA A 17 -12.19 0.76 -3.35
N PHE A 18 -12.42 -0.53 -3.62
CA PHE A 18 -12.67 -1.52 -2.58
C PHE A 18 -11.75 -2.76 -2.68
N PRO A 19 -10.80 -2.95 -1.73
CA PRO A 19 -9.90 -4.12 -1.76
C PRO A 19 -10.64 -5.44 -1.48
N ILE A 20 -11.73 -5.41 -0.70
CA ILE A 20 -12.55 -6.61 -0.42
C ILE A 20 -13.22 -7.13 -1.70
N TYR A 21 -13.66 -6.22 -2.58
CA TYR A 21 -14.22 -6.58 -3.88
C TYR A 21 -13.20 -7.33 -4.73
N ASN A 22 -11.95 -6.84 -4.77
CA ASN A 22 -10.85 -7.49 -5.49
C ASN A 22 -10.58 -8.90 -4.97
N LEU A 23 -10.58 -9.08 -3.65
CA LEU A 23 -10.35 -10.38 -3.03
C LEU A 23 -11.47 -11.37 -3.38
N ALA A 24 -12.73 -10.97 -3.19
CA ALA A 24 -13.88 -11.81 -3.50
C ALA A 24 -13.90 -12.21 -4.98
N THR A 25 -13.67 -11.24 -5.87
CA THR A 25 -13.63 -11.45 -7.32
C THR A 25 -12.50 -12.40 -7.72
N CYS A 26 -11.32 -12.31 -7.08
CA CYS A 26 -10.25 -13.28 -7.31
C CYS A 26 -10.68 -14.72 -7.01
N PHE A 27 -11.30 -14.96 -5.85
CA PHE A 27 -11.77 -16.31 -5.49
C PHE A 27 -12.85 -16.82 -6.44
N ILE A 28 -13.81 -15.96 -6.82
CA ILE A 28 -14.86 -16.30 -7.76
C ILE A 28 -14.26 -16.66 -9.12
N ASN A 29 -13.34 -15.86 -9.64
CA ASN A 29 -12.70 -16.07 -10.94
C ASN A 29 -11.83 -17.32 -10.95
N ILE A 30 -11.02 -17.56 -9.91
CA ILE A 30 -10.23 -18.80 -9.79
C ILE A 30 -11.15 -20.03 -9.81
N ASN A 31 -12.21 -20.03 -8.99
CA ASN A 31 -13.09 -21.18 -8.88
C ASN A 31 -13.87 -21.41 -10.18
N THR A 32 -14.39 -20.33 -10.78
CA THR A 32 -15.12 -20.42 -12.05
C THR A 32 -14.22 -20.89 -13.18
N ASN A 33 -12.99 -20.38 -13.26
CA ASN A 33 -12.00 -20.81 -14.25
C ASN A 33 -11.59 -22.27 -14.05
N TYR A 34 -11.37 -22.70 -12.80
CA TYR A 34 -11.06 -24.09 -12.47
C TYR A 34 -12.19 -25.04 -12.90
N LEU A 35 -13.44 -24.71 -12.57
CA LEU A 35 -14.59 -25.51 -12.99
C LEU A 35 -14.71 -25.53 -14.52
N SER A 36 -14.57 -24.37 -15.17
CA SER A 36 -14.66 -24.26 -16.63
C SER A 36 -13.59 -25.10 -17.32
N LEU A 37 -12.33 -25.05 -16.87
CA LEU A 37 -11.26 -25.89 -17.38
C LEU A 37 -11.56 -27.37 -17.15
N LYS A 38 -11.97 -27.76 -15.94
CA LYS A 38 -12.28 -29.16 -15.62
C LYS A 38 -13.37 -29.74 -16.53
N TYR A 39 -14.40 -28.95 -16.85
CA TYR A 39 -15.48 -29.41 -17.71
C TYR A 39 -15.14 -29.32 -19.19
N CYS A 40 -14.41 -28.30 -19.63
CA CYS A 40 -14.17 -28.05 -21.06
C CYS A 40 -12.88 -28.66 -21.62
N GLN A 41 -11.87 -28.93 -20.80
CA GLN A 41 -10.61 -29.57 -21.22
C GLN A 41 -10.81 -30.86 -22.05
N PRO A 42 -11.69 -31.82 -21.68
CA PRO A 42 -11.87 -33.04 -22.48
C PRO A 42 -12.56 -32.80 -23.83
N TYR A 43 -13.29 -31.69 -23.99
CA TYR A 43 -14.00 -31.36 -25.23
C TYR A 43 -13.20 -30.44 -26.15
N GLN A 44 -12.05 -29.94 -25.70
CA GLN A 44 -11.25 -28.97 -26.44
C GLN A 44 -10.70 -29.56 -27.76
N GLU A 45 -10.30 -30.83 -27.76
CA GLU A 45 -9.87 -31.55 -28.97
C GLU A 45 -11.03 -31.73 -29.98
N LEU A 46 -12.25 -31.93 -29.47
CA LEU A 46 -13.45 -32.08 -30.28
C LEU A 46 -13.88 -30.78 -30.96
N CYS A 47 -13.45 -29.62 -30.45
CA CYS A 47 -13.74 -28.32 -31.05
C CYS A 47 -13.15 -28.16 -32.45
N SER A 48 -12.03 -28.83 -32.75
CA SER A 48 -11.42 -28.82 -34.09
C SER A 48 -12.16 -29.73 -35.09
N ILE A 49 -12.85 -30.75 -34.59
CA ILE A 49 -13.51 -31.80 -35.38
C ILE A 49 -14.99 -31.45 -35.62
N ILE A 50 -15.65 -30.91 -34.60
CA ILE A 50 -17.08 -30.62 -34.60
C ILE A 50 -17.27 -29.14 -34.88
N GLN A 51 -17.65 -28.79 -36.11
CA GLN A 51 -18.02 -27.42 -36.52
C GLN A 51 -19.44 -27.02 -36.04
N ARG A 52 -19.84 -27.45 -34.84
CA ARG A 52 -21.07 -26.98 -34.19
C ARG A 52 -20.74 -26.02 -33.08
N GLU A 53 -21.68 -25.13 -32.82
CA GLU A 53 -21.65 -24.26 -31.66
C GLU A 53 -21.64 -25.10 -30.38
N MET A 54 -20.57 -24.98 -29.60
CA MET A 54 -20.44 -25.64 -28.32
C MET A 54 -19.80 -24.69 -27.30
N PRO A 55 -20.40 -24.49 -26.12
CA PRO A 55 -19.95 -23.48 -25.14
C PRO A 55 -18.48 -23.58 -24.72
N CYS A 56 -17.88 -24.76 -24.81
CA CYS A 56 -16.48 -25.02 -24.47
C CYS A 56 -15.47 -24.69 -25.59
N CYS A 57 -15.95 -24.36 -26.79
CA CYS A 57 -15.11 -24.00 -27.92
C CYS A 57 -14.98 -22.48 -28.03
N LYS A 58 -13.79 -21.95 -27.77
CA LYS A 58 -13.52 -20.49 -27.74
C LYS A 58 -13.90 -19.81 -29.07
N ASP A 59 -13.64 -20.47 -30.19
CA ASP A 59 -13.87 -19.91 -31.53
C ASP A 59 -15.29 -20.14 -32.06
N ASN A 60 -15.96 -21.21 -31.60
CA ASN A 60 -17.27 -21.66 -32.10
C ASN A 60 -18.24 -21.92 -30.92
N CYS A 61 -18.52 -20.90 -30.10
CA CYS A 61 -19.28 -21.09 -28.86
C CYS A 61 -20.80 -20.85 -28.98
N GLY A 62 -21.26 -20.24 -30.07
CA GLY A 62 -22.64 -19.76 -30.22
C GLY A 62 -22.95 -18.54 -29.34
N SER A 63 -24.15 -18.50 -28.74
CA SER A 63 -24.63 -17.34 -27.96
C SER A 63 -24.13 -17.29 -26.50
N SER A 64 -23.61 -18.40 -25.97
CA SER A 64 -23.21 -18.52 -24.56
C SER A 64 -21.84 -19.19 -24.43
N CYS A 65 -20.77 -18.41 -24.49
CA CYS A 65 -19.41 -18.92 -24.34
C CYS A 65 -19.04 -19.14 -22.88
N LEU A 66 -18.40 -20.27 -22.56
CA LEU A 66 -17.59 -20.34 -21.35
C LEU A 66 -16.21 -19.75 -21.64
N SER A 67 -15.87 -18.69 -20.91
CA SER A 67 -14.52 -18.13 -20.92
C SER A 67 -13.66 -18.85 -19.90
N PHE A 68 -12.55 -19.42 -20.33
CA PHE A 68 -11.55 -20.04 -19.47
C PHE A 68 -10.15 -19.67 -19.97
N GLU A 69 -9.21 -19.62 -19.03
CA GLU A 69 -7.82 -19.28 -19.32
C GLU A 69 -6.90 -20.28 -18.61
N SER A 70 -5.93 -20.81 -19.34
CA SER A 70 -4.94 -21.76 -18.81
C SER A 70 -4.04 -21.10 -17.77
N SER A 71 -3.74 -19.82 -17.98
CA SER A 71 -2.91 -19.00 -17.12
C SER A 71 -3.77 -18.21 -16.13
N TYR A 72 -3.88 -18.70 -14.88
CA TYR A 72 -4.65 -18.04 -13.83
C TYR A 72 -4.24 -16.58 -13.56
N LEU A 73 -2.97 -16.25 -13.77
CA LEU A 73 -2.42 -14.90 -13.57
C LEU A 73 -2.58 -13.97 -14.79
N SER A 74 -3.38 -14.34 -15.79
CA SER A 74 -3.66 -13.46 -16.92
C SER A 74 -4.30 -12.13 -16.46
N PHE A 75 -3.99 -11.06 -17.19
CA PHE A 75 -4.62 -9.74 -17.01
C PHE A 75 -5.98 -9.66 -17.73
N GLU A 76 -6.21 -10.54 -18.69
CA GLU A 76 -7.47 -10.67 -19.42
C GLU A 76 -8.46 -11.49 -18.60
N LYS A 77 -9.75 -11.11 -18.57
CA LYS A 77 -10.80 -11.91 -17.92
C LYS A 77 -10.85 -13.31 -18.57
N PRO A 78 -10.96 -14.41 -17.79
CA PRO A 78 -11.25 -14.54 -16.36
C PRO A 78 -10.01 -14.57 -15.43
N GLY A 79 -8.84 -14.12 -15.90
CA GLY A 79 -7.63 -14.06 -15.09
C GLY A 79 -7.74 -13.11 -13.88
N ILE A 80 -6.93 -13.37 -12.86
CA ILE A 80 -6.92 -12.60 -11.60
C ILE A 80 -5.78 -11.59 -11.49
N GLY A 81 -4.88 -11.55 -12.48
CA GLY A 81 -3.64 -10.75 -12.41
C GLY A 81 -3.91 -9.26 -12.21
N ALA A 82 -4.93 -8.71 -12.90
CA ALA A 82 -5.30 -7.30 -12.78
C ALA A 82 -5.79 -6.95 -11.36
N TYR A 83 -6.66 -7.78 -10.79
CA TYR A 83 -7.21 -7.58 -9.45
C TYR A 83 -6.12 -7.66 -8.37
N LEU A 84 -5.16 -8.60 -8.52
CA LEU A 84 -4.03 -8.70 -7.60
C LEU A 84 -3.10 -7.49 -7.65
N LEU A 85 -2.75 -7.00 -8.84
CA LEU A 85 -1.92 -5.80 -8.97
C LEU A 85 -2.58 -4.58 -8.36
N ILE A 86 -3.88 -4.38 -8.61
CA ILE A 86 -4.61 -3.24 -8.08
C ILE A 86 -4.76 -3.35 -6.56
N MET A 87 -5.00 -4.55 -6.03
CA MET A 87 -5.00 -4.79 -4.59
C MET A 87 -3.65 -4.47 -3.94
N ALA A 88 -2.53 -4.81 -4.60
CA ALA A 88 -1.20 -4.46 -4.12
C ALA A 88 -0.99 -2.94 -4.10
N VAL A 89 -1.39 -2.23 -5.16
CA VAL A 89 -1.34 -0.76 -5.23
C VAL A 89 -2.20 -0.13 -4.14
N GLN A 90 -3.42 -0.62 -3.92
CA GLN A 90 -4.30 -0.18 -2.83
C GLN A 90 -3.65 -0.36 -1.47
N GLY A 91 -3.00 -1.51 -1.23
CA GLY A 91 -2.26 -1.78 0.00
C GLY A 91 -1.17 -0.74 0.26
N VAL A 92 -0.40 -0.37 -0.76
CA VAL A 92 0.62 0.69 -0.67
C VAL A 92 -0.01 2.05 -0.39
N VAL A 93 -1.09 2.40 -1.08
CA VAL A 93 -1.79 3.68 -0.88
C VAL A 93 -2.34 3.78 0.54
N TYR A 94 -3.08 2.77 1.01
CA TYR A 94 -3.65 2.79 2.36
C TYR A 94 -2.56 2.74 3.43
N SER A 95 -1.52 1.93 3.23
CA SER A 95 -0.37 1.91 4.16
C SER A 95 0.31 3.28 4.23
N THR A 96 0.47 3.97 3.09
CA THR A 96 1.02 5.33 3.05
C THR A 96 0.12 6.32 3.78
N VAL A 97 -1.20 6.28 3.57
CA VAL A 97 -2.16 7.15 4.26
C VAL A 97 -2.13 6.92 5.77
N VAL A 98 -2.11 5.66 6.22
CA VAL A 98 -2.01 5.32 7.65
C VAL A 98 -0.69 5.83 8.21
N MET A 99 0.44 5.63 7.53
CA MET A 99 1.73 6.18 7.95
C MET A 99 1.72 7.70 8.04
N LEU A 100 1.07 8.42 7.11
CA LEU A 100 0.96 9.88 7.16
C LEU A 100 0.17 10.36 8.38
N ILE A 101 -0.88 9.62 8.75
CA ILE A 101 -1.70 9.92 9.93
C ILE A 101 -0.92 9.62 11.22
N GLU A 102 -0.26 8.47 11.30
CA GLU A 102 0.37 7.99 12.53
C GLU A 102 1.73 8.65 12.82
N TYR A 103 2.52 9.01 11.81
CA TYR A 103 3.93 9.33 12.03
C TYR A 103 4.33 10.81 12.02
N HIS A 104 3.41 11.79 11.91
CA HIS A 104 3.81 13.21 11.68
C HIS A 104 4.92 13.32 10.60
N MET A 105 4.88 12.45 9.59
CA MET A 105 6.04 12.16 8.72
C MET A 105 6.49 13.38 7.91
N PHE A 106 5.70 14.45 7.86
CA PHE A 106 6.16 15.74 7.36
C PHE A 106 7.43 16.23 8.07
N GLN A 107 7.64 15.97 9.36
CA GLN A 107 8.89 16.37 10.03
C GLN A 107 10.08 15.56 9.53
N LYS A 108 10.01 14.22 9.52
CA LYS A 108 11.12 13.37 9.03
C LYS A 108 11.33 13.45 7.53
N LEU A 109 10.28 13.53 6.73
CA LEU A 109 10.36 13.70 5.28
C LEU A 109 10.81 15.12 4.90
N SER A 110 10.42 16.15 5.65
CA SER A 110 11.01 17.49 5.56
C SER A 110 12.50 17.44 5.88
N TYR A 111 12.94 16.72 6.91
CA TYR A 111 14.37 16.58 7.22
C TYR A 111 15.14 15.79 6.15
N LEU A 112 14.49 14.84 5.47
CA LEU A 112 15.12 14.07 4.39
C LEU A 112 15.16 14.85 3.06
N ILE A 113 14.13 15.66 2.78
CA ILE A 113 14.01 16.48 1.56
C ILE A 113 14.76 17.82 1.69
N ARG A 114 14.69 18.47 2.87
CA ARG A 114 15.66 19.50 3.28
C ARG A 114 16.91 18.76 3.75
N GLY A 115 17.63 18.14 2.82
CA GLY A 115 18.98 17.66 3.10
C GLY A 115 19.71 18.77 3.83
N ASP A 116 20.16 18.46 5.05
CA ASP A 116 20.83 19.42 5.93
C ASP A 116 21.98 20.10 5.16
N PRO A 117 21.90 21.40 4.84
CA PRO A 117 22.97 22.06 4.11
C PRO A 117 24.22 22.26 4.98
N ASN A 118 24.23 21.86 6.26
CA ASN A 118 25.35 22.10 7.16
C ASN A 118 26.10 20.86 7.66
N SER A 119 25.81 19.65 7.17
CA SER A 119 26.61 18.46 7.52
C SER A 119 27.77 18.24 6.55
N ILE A 120 28.69 19.21 6.50
CA ILE A 120 30.08 18.95 6.12
C ILE A 120 30.99 19.63 7.14
N LYS A 121 31.38 18.86 8.17
CA LYS A 121 32.75 18.89 8.70
C LYS A 121 33.16 17.49 9.12
N PRO A 122 34.16 16.87 8.46
CA PRO A 122 34.85 15.72 9.02
C PRO A 122 35.93 16.27 9.96
N THR A 123 35.80 16.11 11.28
CA THR A 123 36.96 16.30 12.17
C THR A 123 36.86 15.43 13.41
N ASP A 124 37.84 14.53 13.48
CA ASP A 124 38.43 13.80 14.61
C ASP A 124 37.57 13.33 15.79
N HIS A 125 37.51 11.99 15.87
CA HIS A 125 37.85 11.17 17.03
C HIS A 125 38.25 11.95 18.30
N ASN A 126 37.27 12.23 19.18
CA ASN A 126 37.43 12.07 20.64
C ASN A 126 36.09 12.28 21.37
N ASN A 127 35.58 11.18 21.92
CA ASN A 127 34.82 11.10 23.16
C ASN A 127 33.95 12.31 23.53
N SER A 128 32.73 12.33 23.03
CA SER A 128 31.55 12.63 23.85
C SER A 128 30.33 12.28 23.01
N ALA A 129 29.41 11.56 23.61
CA ALA A 129 28.09 11.31 23.06
C ALA A 129 27.38 12.67 22.90
N HIS A 130 27.63 13.35 21.79
CA HIS A 130 26.88 14.53 21.40
C HIS A 130 25.55 13.99 20.87
N GLN A 131 24.62 13.76 21.80
CA GLN A 131 23.22 13.76 21.45
C GLN A 131 22.97 15.02 20.64
N ILE A 132 22.49 14.85 19.43
CA ILE A 132 21.86 15.92 18.68
C ILE A 132 20.68 16.33 19.56
N GLU A 133 20.82 17.44 20.28
CA GLU A 133 19.81 17.96 21.20
C GLU A 133 18.64 18.43 20.32
N ASP A 134 17.44 17.88 20.54
CA ASP A 134 16.27 18.30 19.77
C ASP A 134 16.03 19.80 19.98
N ASN A 135 15.55 20.50 18.95
CA ASN A 135 15.42 21.95 18.95
C ASN A 135 14.49 22.47 20.07
N ASP A 136 13.53 21.66 20.52
CA ASP A 136 12.67 21.96 21.68
C ASP A 136 13.45 21.86 23.00
N ILE A 137 14.35 20.89 23.14
CA ILE A 137 15.24 20.72 24.30
C ILE A 137 16.24 21.89 24.38
N ALA A 138 16.81 22.32 23.25
CA ALA A 138 17.74 23.44 23.21
C ALA A 138 17.08 24.77 23.61
N VAL A 139 15.86 25.02 23.12
CA VAL A 139 15.07 26.22 23.47
C VAL A 139 14.67 26.20 24.94
N GLU A 140 14.26 25.04 25.48
CA GLU A 140 13.95 24.93 26.91
C GLU A 140 15.18 25.12 27.79
N ARG A 141 16.33 24.58 27.38
CA ARG A 141 17.60 24.77 28.11
C ARG A 141 18.01 26.23 28.15
N GLU A 142 17.85 26.96 27.04
CA GLU A 142 18.12 28.39 26.99
C GLU A 142 17.13 29.18 27.87
N ARG A 143 15.84 28.82 27.88
CA ARG A 143 14.83 29.43 28.77
C ARG A 143 15.18 29.21 30.24
N ILE A 144 15.50 27.98 30.63
CA ILE A 144 15.84 27.61 32.00
C ILE A 144 17.14 28.30 32.46
N ASN A 145 18.13 28.44 31.57
CA ASN A 145 19.41 29.05 31.91
C ASN A 145 19.37 30.59 31.92
N SER A 146 18.51 31.21 31.11
CA SER A 146 18.33 32.67 31.07
C SER A 146 17.37 33.20 32.14
N THR A 147 16.54 32.33 32.73
CA THR A 147 15.58 32.72 33.76
C THR A 147 16.18 32.58 35.16
N PRO A 148 16.03 33.57 36.06
CA PRO A 148 16.51 33.45 37.44
C PRO A 148 15.79 32.33 38.20
N ALA A 149 16.52 31.55 39.01
CA ALA A 149 15.99 30.41 39.77
C ALA A 149 14.79 30.77 40.68
N SER A 150 14.73 32.01 41.17
CA SER A 150 13.62 32.51 41.99
C SER A 150 12.29 32.59 41.24
N VAL A 151 12.34 32.84 39.92
CA VAL A 151 11.15 32.91 39.06
C VAL A 151 10.73 31.48 38.66
N LEU A 152 11.70 30.65 38.26
CA LEU A 152 11.47 29.23 37.91
C LEU A 152 10.82 28.43 39.03
N SER A 153 11.20 28.65 40.29
CA SER A 153 10.61 27.96 41.45
C SER A 153 9.13 28.27 41.69
N THR A 154 8.61 29.36 41.12
CA THR A 154 7.19 29.77 41.27
C THR A 154 6.34 29.34 40.09
N THR A 155 6.95 29.12 38.93
CA THR A 155 6.24 28.76 37.69
C THR A 155 6.27 27.26 37.41
N ASP A 156 7.36 26.57 37.77
CA ASP A 156 7.57 25.16 37.47
C ASP A 156 7.56 24.29 38.73
N SER A 157 6.84 23.17 38.70
CA SER A 157 6.62 22.30 39.88
C SER A 157 7.81 21.42 40.25
N LEU A 158 8.79 21.27 39.34
CA LEU A 158 10.02 20.52 39.57
C LEU A 158 11.11 20.98 38.58
N VAL A 159 12.20 21.57 39.08
CA VAL A 159 13.38 21.97 38.28
C VAL A 159 14.62 21.28 38.82
N LEU A 160 15.20 20.37 38.04
CA LEU A 160 16.45 19.67 38.36
C LEU A 160 17.59 20.30 37.56
N ALA A 161 18.35 21.19 38.19
CA ALA A 161 19.52 21.82 37.59
C ALA A 161 20.82 21.12 38.06
N ASN A 162 21.74 20.86 37.12
CA ASN A 162 23.09 20.33 37.39
C ASN A 162 23.13 19.00 38.18
N LEU A 163 22.42 17.97 37.70
CA LEU A 163 22.64 16.61 38.19
C LEU A 163 23.93 16.05 37.60
N TYR A 164 24.89 15.72 38.46
CA TYR A 164 26.01 14.85 38.11
C TYR A 164 25.78 13.48 38.75
N LYS A 165 26.16 12.42 38.02
CA LYS A 165 26.07 11.05 38.48
C LYS A 165 27.24 10.77 39.43
N GLN A 166 26.95 10.36 40.68
CA GLN A 166 27.94 9.75 41.57
C GLN A 166 28.24 8.32 41.11
#